data_AF-A0A2E3IKN7-F1
#
_entry.id   AF-A0A2E3IKN7-F1
#
_cell.length_a   1.000
_cell.length_b   1.000
_cell.length_c   1.000
_cell.angle_alpha   90.00
_cell.angle_beta   90.00
_cell.angle_gamma   90.00
#
_symmetry.space_group_name_H-M   'P 1'
#
loop_
_entity.id
_entity.type
_entity.pdbx_description
1 polymer ?
#
loop_
_entity_poly.entity_id
_entity_poly.type
_entity_poly.pdbx_seq_one_letter_code
_entity_poly.pdbx_strand_id
1 'polypeptide(L)'
;MVIRVQFHFVSVLLIHIFIGYVYSAGESNVKMIIPPPVKDLGKDYKLRIVYFVPSDKQIRRNYKEKTEVLMRVVADVYNRELKANGFDTEGLDFEFDDKGSPLVHLVKGKKKSIFYRGDPLDLDHLLNSQQQEIWEQTGFTRNRPTLVFSEAGPVAEARPMPQVYSGLACVSASALSDEVTSLSIVEHIGRLCQSANFTKKQSQVSQTTNGVIIHEIGHIFGMLHDTSDSRNIMMRGYDNLGKMFNSKYANQRPVRFSKAHARIASFSRFLSKSFDMSDDEPPNIKRFKIVSPVNEGDQTIKVSIEISDNSGLGSVVVMQRGGGQIDALTGDFEPKKTEKINRRFELKSPKNFVKGQPVVLIMNCMDINGNLAQSVLRTNVNPKKNRSVE
;
A
#
# COMPACT_ATOMS: atom_id res chain seq x y z
N MET A 1 -31.24 -57.76 -28.19
CA MET A 1 -32.29 -57.11 -27.37
C MET A 1 -31.88 -57.20 -25.92
N VAL A 2 -31.54 -56.05 -25.35
CA VAL A 2 -31.40 -55.64 -23.93
C VAL A 2 -30.95 -56.67 -22.89
N ILE A 3 -29.71 -56.47 -22.42
CA ILE A 3 -29.18 -56.95 -21.13
C ILE A 3 -29.68 -56.01 -20.03
N ARG A 4 -30.21 -56.56 -18.93
CA ARG A 4 -30.44 -55.85 -17.66
C ARG A 4 -29.54 -56.47 -16.59
N VAL A 5 -28.57 -55.68 -16.12
CA VAL A 5 -27.84 -55.92 -14.87
C VAL A 5 -28.35 -54.89 -13.87
N GLN A 6 -28.82 -55.35 -12.71
CA GLN A 6 -29.13 -54.51 -11.56
C GLN A 6 -28.15 -54.87 -10.44
N PHE A 7 -27.43 -53.88 -9.93
CA PHE A 7 -26.89 -53.92 -8.58
C PHE A 7 -27.10 -52.57 -7.90
N HIS A 8 -27.53 -52.66 -6.65
CA HIS A 8 -27.92 -51.56 -5.77
C HIS A 8 -26.72 -50.72 -5.29
N PHE A 9 -26.91 -49.42 -5.39
CA PHE A 9 -26.36 -48.29 -4.62
C PHE A 9 -26.65 -48.46 -3.11
N VAL A 10 -26.02 -47.85 -2.09
CA VAL A 10 -25.02 -46.78 -1.88
C VAL A 10 -24.42 -47.07 -0.49
N SER A 11 -23.15 -46.71 -0.23
CA SER A 11 -22.70 -45.96 0.98
C SER A 11 -21.17 -45.97 1.06
N VAL A 12 -20.50 -44.95 0.51
CA VAL A 12 -19.12 -44.62 0.91
C VAL A 12 -18.97 -43.10 1.04
N LEU A 13 -18.54 -42.74 2.25
CA LEU A 13 -18.12 -41.45 2.77
C LEU A 13 -17.01 -40.83 1.91
N LEU A 14 -17.23 -39.64 1.34
CA LEU A 14 -16.24 -38.89 0.55
C LEU A 14 -15.50 -37.89 1.44
N ILE A 15 -14.32 -38.29 1.94
CA ILE A 15 -13.33 -37.38 2.52
C ILE A 15 -12.58 -36.71 1.35
N HIS A 16 -12.77 -35.40 1.16
CA HIS A 16 -11.98 -34.60 0.23
C HIS A 16 -10.61 -34.29 0.84
N ILE A 17 -9.58 -35.03 0.43
CA ILE A 17 -8.17 -34.66 0.67
C ILE A 17 -7.71 -33.74 -0.46
N PHE A 18 -7.44 -32.48 -0.12
CA PHE A 18 -6.71 -31.54 -0.98
C PHE A 18 -5.26 -32.02 -1.11
N ILE A 19 -4.92 -32.66 -2.23
CA ILE A 19 -3.53 -32.96 -2.60
C ILE A 19 -2.98 -31.79 -3.41
N GLY A 20 -2.09 -31.01 -2.79
CA GLY A 20 -1.28 -30.03 -3.48
C GLY A 20 -0.30 -30.72 -4.42
N TYR A 21 -0.34 -30.36 -5.71
CA TYR A 21 0.63 -30.81 -6.70
C TYR A 21 2.01 -30.22 -6.40
N VAL A 22 2.99 -31.10 -6.17
CA VAL A 22 4.42 -30.77 -6.06
C VAL A 22 5.06 -31.03 -7.41
N TYR A 23 5.52 -29.99 -8.09
CA TYR A 23 6.45 -30.11 -9.22
C TYR A 23 7.89 -30.12 -8.69
N SER A 24 8.68 -31.09 -9.12
CA SER A 24 10.11 -31.22 -8.81
C SER A 24 10.92 -31.17 -10.10
N ALA A 25 11.83 -30.20 -10.21
CA ALA A 25 12.97 -30.25 -11.11
C ALA A 25 14.11 -29.37 -10.56
N GLY A 26 15.28 -29.98 -10.33
CA GLY A 26 16.63 -29.37 -10.36
C GLY A 26 16.96 -28.26 -9.35
N GLU A 27 17.70 -28.63 -8.30
CA GLU A 27 18.55 -27.75 -7.44
C GLU A 27 17.96 -26.41 -6.98
N SER A 28 16.78 -26.46 -6.36
CA SER A 28 16.63 -26.22 -4.93
C SER A 28 15.20 -26.60 -4.56
N ASN A 29 15.01 -27.59 -3.68
CA ASN A 29 13.70 -28.03 -3.19
C ASN A 29 13.08 -26.97 -2.24
N VAL A 30 13.06 -25.72 -2.67
CA VAL A 30 12.51 -24.61 -1.91
C VAL A 30 11.06 -24.46 -2.30
N LYS A 31 10.17 -24.94 -1.42
CA LYS A 31 8.73 -24.81 -1.60
C LYS A 31 8.37 -23.33 -1.70
N MET A 32 7.78 -22.92 -2.81
CA MET A 32 7.24 -21.58 -2.99
C MET A 32 5.89 -21.46 -2.28
N ILE A 33 5.63 -20.30 -1.70
CA ILE A 33 4.34 -19.97 -1.12
C ILE A 33 3.53 -19.24 -2.19
N ILE A 34 2.48 -19.89 -2.69
CA ILE A 34 1.61 -19.32 -3.72
C ILE A 34 0.49 -18.54 -3.03
N PRO A 35 0.35 -17.21 -3.28
CA PRO A 35 -0.78 -16.44 -2.82
C PRO A 35 -2.11 -17.08 -3.25
N PRO A 36 -3.15 -17.09 -2.41
CA PRO A 36 -4.46 -17.56 -2.84
C PRO A 36 -5.03 -16.67 -3.97
N PRO A 37 -6.04 -17.15 -4.72
CA PRO A 37 -6.84 -16.28 -5.57
C PRO A 37 -7.48 -15.15 -4.75
N VAL A 38 -7.59 -13.96 -5.36
CA VAL A 38 -8.42 -12.89 -4.81
C VAL A 38 -9.89 -13.28 -5.00
N LYS A 39 -10.73 -12.89 -4.05
CA LYS A 39 -12.17 -13.16 -4.06
C LYS A 39 -12.91 -11.93 -3.56
N ASP A 40 -14.16 -11.77 -3.99
CA ASP A 40 -15.03 -10.73 -3.46
C ASP A 40 -15.24 -10.97 -1.96
N LEU A 41 -14.87 -9.99 -1.15
CA LEU A 41 -15.05 -10.03 0.30
C LEU A 41 -16.40 -9.43 0.72
N GLY A 42 -17.18 -8.88 -0.22
CA GLY A 42 -18.46 -8.26 0.03
C GLY A 42 -18.35 -6.90 0.73
N LYS A 43 -17.19 -6.24 0.69
CA LYS A 43 -16.98 -4.97 1.38
C LYS A 43 -17.60 -3.81 0.61
N ASP A 44 -18.13 -2.84 1.33
CA ASP A 44 -18.61 -1.59 0.72
C ASP A 44 -17.46 -0.73 0.17
N TYR A 45 -16.24 -0.90 0.68
CA TYR A 45 -15.04 -0.15 0.31
C TYR A 45 -14.09 -1.07 -0.46
N LYS A 46 -13.91 -0.77 -1.74
CA LYS A 46 -13.20 -1.62 -2.70
C LYS A 46 -12.17 -0.82 -3.47
N LEU A 47 -11.00 -1.41 -3.72
CA LEU A 47 -10.02 -0.82 -4.63
C LEU A 47 -10.49 -0.99 -6.07
N ARG A 48 -10.66 0.14 -6.78
CA ARG A 48 -10.92 0.15 -8.22
C ARG A 48 -9.60 0.02 -8.96
N ILE A 49 -9.60 -0.79 -10.02
CA ILE A 49 -8.43 -0.99 -10.87
C ILE A 49 -8.70 -0.42 -12.26
N VAL A 50 -7.82 0.46 -12.70
CA VAL A 50 -7.89 1.11 -14.02
C VAL A 50 -6.65 0.76 -14.83
N TYR A 51 -6.87 0.45 -16.10
CA TYR A 51 -5.82 0.44 -17.11
C TYR A 51 -6.03 1.64 -18.05
N PHE A 52 -5.16 2.66 -17.94
CA PHE A 52 -5.27 3.92 -18.65
C PHE A 52 -4.36 3.95 -19.88
N VAL A 53 -4.95 4.09 -21.08
CA VAL A 53 -4.25 4.01 -22.36
C VAL A 53 -4.47 5.31 -23.15
N PRO A 54 -3.47 6.22 -23.25
CA PRO A 54 -3.52 7.40 -24.10
C PRO A 54 -3.80 7.07 -25.57
N SER A 55 -4.28 8.07 -26.34
CA SER A 55 -4.74 7.89 -27.73
C SER A 55 -3.66 7.42 -28.70
N ASP A 56 -2.38 7.62 -28.36
CA ASP A 56 -1.20 7.22 -29.13
C ASP A 56 -0.51 5.95 -28.62
N LYS A 57 -1.14 5.25 -27.66
CA LYS A 57 -0.65 3.99 -27.10
C LYS A 57 -1.54 2.83 -27.50
N GLN A 58 -0.96 1.64 -27.51
CA GLN A 58 -1.69 0.41 -27.77
C GLN A 58 -2.02 -0.29 -26.45
N ILE A 59 -3.17 -0.95 -26.43
CA ILE A 59 -3.59 -1.80 -25.33
C ILE A 59 -2.67 -3.01 -25.28
N ARG A 60 -2.05 -3.26 -24.13
CA ARG A 60 -1.23 -4.46 -23.90
C ARG A 60 -2.08 -5.72 -23.93
N ARG A 61 -1.52 -6.77 -24.52
CA ARG A 61 -2.12 -8.11 -24.49
C ARG A 61 -2.16 -8.62 -23.04
N ASN A 62 -3.22 -9.36 -22.73
CA ASN A 62 -3.40 -10.06 -21.45
C ASN A 62 -3.33 -9.17 -20.20
N TYR A 63 -3.69 -7.88 -20.35
CA TYR A 63 -3.60 -6.93 -19.24
C TYR A 63 -4.49 -7.34 -18.05
N LYS A 64 -5.63 -7.97 -18.30
CA LYS A 64 -6.57 -8.41 -17.24
C LYS A 64 -5.97 -9.54 -16.42
N GLU A 65 -5.47 -10.57 -17.09
CA GLU A 65 -4.88 -11.76 -16.49
C GLU A 65 -3.63 -11.40 -15.67
N LYS A 66 -2.79 -10.51 -16.20
CA LYS A 66 -1.62 -10.01 -15.47
C LYS A 66 -2.00 -9.16 -14.28
N THR A 67 -3.06 -8.37 -14.40
CA THR A 67 -3.56 -7.57 -13.28
C THR A 67 -4.07 -8.47 -12.16
N GLU A 68 -4.78 -9.55 -12.46
CA GLU A 68 -5.16 -10.55 -11.47
C GLU A 68 -3.94 -11.14 -10.73
N VAL A 69 -2.90 -11.52 -11.46
CA VAL A 69 -1.64 -12.02 -10.88
C VAL A 69 -1.03 -11.00 -9.92
N LEU A 70 -0.92 -9.74 -10.33
CA LEU A 70 -0.40 -8.66 -9.49
C LEU A 70 -1.26 -8.46 -8.23
N MET A 71 -2.58 -8.44 -8.38
CA MET A 71 -3.48 -8.19 -7.24
C MET A 71 -3.45 -9.32 -6.21
N ARG A 72 -3.18 -10.56 -6.62
CA ARG A 72 -2.94 -11.67 -5.68
C ARG A 72 -1.69 -11.43 -4.82
N VAL A 73 -0.61 -10.93 -5.42
CA VAL A 73 0.61 -10.56 -4.67
C VAL A 73 0.32 -9.40 -3.72
N VAL A 74 -0.31 -8.34 -4.22
CA VAL A 74 -0.69 -7.17 -3.42
C VAL A 74 -1.55 -7.56 -2.21
N ALA A 75 -2.66 -8.27 -2.45
CA ALA A 75 -3.59 -8.66 -1.40
C ALA A 75 -2.93 -9.55 -0.34
N ASP A 76 -2.10 -10.50 -0.75
CA ASP A 76 -1.39 -11.40 0.18
C ASP A 76 -0.37 -10.65 1.05
N VAL A 77 0.36 -9.67 0.48
CA VAL A 77 1.30 -8.85 1.26
C VAL A 77 0.58 -8.06 2.35
N TYR A 78 -0.50 -7.36 2.01
CA TYR A 78 -1.30 -6.62 2.98
C TYR A 78 -1.86 -7.53 4.08
N ASN A 79 -2.47 -8.65 3.70
CA ASN A 79 -3.07 -9.59 4.64
C ASN A 79 -2.03 -10.18 5.61
N ARG A 80 -0.88 -10.62 5.10
CA ARG A 80 0.18 -11.22 5.94
C ARG A 80 0.80 -10.21 6.88
N GLU A 81 1.11 -9.00 6.40
CA GLU A 81 1.81 -8.02 7.22
C GLU A 81 0.92 -7.33 8.25
N LEU A 82 -0.38 -7.19 7.99
CA LEU A 82 -1.34 -6.78 9.03
C LEU A 82 -1.47 -7.85 10.12
N LYS A 83 -1.67 -9.12 9.74
CA LYS A 83 -1.75 -10.25 10.69
C LYS A 83 -0.46 -10.41 11.50
N ALA A 84 0.70 -10.30 10.85
CA ALA A 84 2.00 -10.40 11.51
C ALA A 84 2.32 -9.20 12.42
N ASN A 85 1.56 -8.11 12.33
CA ASN A 85 1.58 -7.00 13.29
C ASN A 85 0.48 -7.10 14.36
N GLY A 86 -0.32 -8.17 14.36
CA GLY A 86 -1.36 -8.45 15.35
C GLY A 86 -2.70 -7.76 15.09
N PHE A 87 -2.93 -7.26 13.88
CA PHE A 87 -4.19 -6.63 13.51
C PHE A 87 -5.11 -7.62 12.78
N ASP A 88 -6.39 -7.65 13.18
CA ASP A 88 -7.40 -8.44 12.46
C ASP A 88 -7.74 -7.74 11.14
N THR A 89 -7.82 -8.54 10.07
CA THR A 89 -8.16 -8.05 8.74
C THR A 89 -8.65 -9.21 7.88
N GLU A 90 -9.61 -8.90 7.00
CA GLU A 90 -10.02 -9.80 5.92
C GLU A 90 -9.18 -9.61 4.66
N GLY A 91 -8.30 -8.60 4.65
CA GLY A 91 -7.50 -8.20 3.49
C GLY A 91 -8.18 -7.12 2.64
N LEU A 92 -7.54 -6.80 1.52
CA LEU A 92 -8.06 -5.88 0.52
C LEU A 92 -9.19 -6.52 -0.27
N ASP A 93 -10.20 -5.71 -0.60
CA ASP A 93 -11.27 -6.08 -1.52
C ASP A 93 -11.16 -5.23 -2.81
N PHE A 94 -11.68 -5.78 -3.90
CA PHE A 94 -11.62 -5.18 -5.23
C PHE A 94 -13.01 -5.14 -5.85
N GLU A 95 -13.17 -4.33 -6.90
CA GLU A 95 -14.32 -4.50 -7.79
C GLU A 95 -14.15 -5.82 -8.57
N PHE A 96 -15.22 -6.59 -8.72
CA PHE A 96 -15.23 -7.87 -9.45
C PHE A 96 -16.24 -7.80 -10.59
N ASP A 97 -15.97 -8.53 -11.67
CA ASP A 97 -16.92 -8.73 -12.76
C ASP A 97 -17.90 -9.88 -12.46
N ASP A 98 -18.87 -10.08 -13.34
CA ASP A 98 -19.91 -11.11 -13.20
C ASP A 98 -19.35 -12.55 -13.18
N LYS A 99 -18.07 -12.74 -13.53
CA LYS A 99 -17.37 -14.03 -13.51
C LYS A 99 -16.56 -14.25 -12.23
N GLY A 100 -16.56 -13.26 -11.33
CA GLY A 100 -15.77 -13.30 -10.09
C GLY A 100 -14.29 -13.01 -10.29
N SER A 101 -13.88 -12.43 -11.43
CA SER A 101 -12.52 -11.94 -11.67
C SER A 101 -12.42 -10.46 -11.29
N PRO A 102 -11.24 -9.96 -10.85
CA PRO A 102 -11.06 -8.53 -10.60
C PRO A 102 -11.43 -7.70 -11.83
N LEU A 103 -12.32 -6.74 -11.65
CA LEU A 103 -12.76 -5.84 -12.70
C LEU A 103 -11.66 -4.82 -12.99
N VAL A 104 -11.11 -4.87 -14.21
CA VAL A 104 -10.16 -3.89 -14.71
C VAL A 104 -10.86 -2.96 -15.69
N HIS A 105 -11.04 -1.71 -15.29
CA HIS A 105 -11.63 -0.67 -16.14
C HIS A 105 -10.61 -0.20 -17.18
N LEU A 106 -10.85 -0.52 -18.45
CA LEU A 106 -10.05 0.03 -19.55
C LEU A 106 -10.52 1.45 -19.86
N VAL A 107 -9.68 2.43 -19.58
CA VAL A 107 -9.92 3.85 -19.87
C VAL A 107 -9.08 4.25 -21.07
N LYS A 108 -9.75 4.62 -22.16
CA LYS A 108 -9.09 5.11 -23.37
C LYS A 108 -8.98 6.63 -23.28
N GLY A 109 -7.75 7.11 -23.11
CA GLY A 109 -7.47 8.53 -23.01
C GLY A 109 -7.76 9.26 -24.32
N LYS A 110 -8.39 10.43 -24.24
CA LYS A 110 -8.74 11.28 -25.39
C LYS A 110 -7.53 11.96 -26.03
N LYS A 111 -6.46 12.17 -25.26
CA LYS A 111 -5.22 12.84 -25.67
C LYS A 111 -4.03 11.87 -25.78
N LYS A 112 -2.95 12.34 -26.41
CA LYS A 112 -1.66 11.62 -26.50
C LYS A 112 -0.95 11.56 -25.14
N SER A 113 -0.02 10.63 -24.96
CA SER A 113 0.69 10.43 -23.68
C SER A 113 1.40 11.69 -23.19
N ILE A 114 1.93 12.50 -24.10
CA ILE A 114 2.64 13.74 -23.77
C ILE A 114 1.73 14.78 -23.09
N PHE A 115 0.43 14.79 -23.43
CA PHE A 115 -0.52 15.68 -22.78
C PHE A 115 -0.67 15.34 -21.30
N TYR A 116 -0.85 14.07 -20.95
CA TYR A 116 -1.02 13.68 -19.54
C TYR A 116 0.29 13.81 -18.77
N ARG A 117 1.39 13.34 -19.33
CA ARG A 117 2.68 13.34 -18.62
C ARG A 117 3.24 14.75 -18.41
N GLY A 118 2.93 15.68 -19.32
CA GLY A 118 3.68 16.92 -19.44
C GLY A 118 5.03 16.72 -20.14
N ASP A 119 5.56 17.84 -20.63
CA ASP A 119 6.95 17.95 -21.09
C ASP A 119 7.51 19.34 -20.69
N PRO A 120 8.33 19.43 -19.62
CA PRO A 120 8.85 18.33 -18.79
C PRO A 120 7.77 17.61 -17.96
N LEU A 121 8.12 16.48 -17.34
CA LEU A 121 7.21 15.70 -16.49
C LEU A 121 6.57 16.59 -15.40
N ASP A 122 5.24 16.60 -15.36
CA ASP A 122 4.44 17.26 -14.33
C ASP A 122 3.51 16.22 -13.69
N LEU A 123 3.86 15.80 -12.47
CA LEU A 123 3.13 14.77 -11.74
C LEU A 123 1.73 15.24 -11.33
N ASP A 124 1.57 16.51 -10.95
CA ASP A 124 0.28 17.02 -10.54
C ASP A 124 -0.70 17.08 -11.71
N HIS A 125 -0.22 17.57 -12.86
CA HIS A 125 -0.97 17.55 -14.10
C HIS A 125 -1.30 16.11 -14.55
N LEU A 126 -0.36 15.17 -14.46
CA LEU A 126 -0.59 13.76 -14.79
C LEU A 126 -1.72 13.16 -13.95
N LEU A 127 -1.66 13.30 -12.64
CA LEU A 127 -2.68 12.75 -11.74
C LEU A 127 -4.03 13.44 -11.95
N ASN A 128 -4.06 14.76 -12.10
CA ASN A 128 -5.28 15.54 -12.33
C ASN A 128 -5.98 15.13 -13.63
N SER A 129 -5.23 15.12 -14.73
CA SER A 129 -5.77 14.87 -16.06
C SER A 129 -6.27 13.43 -16.23
N GLN A 130 -5.55 12.44 -15.68
CA GLN A 130 -6.02 11.05 -15.69
C GLN A 130 -7.22 10.84 -14.77
N GLN A 131 -7.19 11.38 -13.54
CA GLN A 131 -8.30 11.23 -12.60
C GLN A 131 -9.62 11.73 -13.20
N GLN A 132 -9.57 12.90 -13.86
CA GLN A 132 -10.72 13.47 -14.53
C GLN A 132 -11.29 12.53 -15.61
N GLU A 133 -10.46 12.04 -16.53
CA GLU A 133 -10.93 11.15 -17.60
C GLU A 133 -11.39 9.77 -17.07
N ILE A 134 -10.78 9.29 -15.99
CA ILE A 134 -11.22 8.07 -15.31
C ILE A 134 -12.62 8.24 -14.73
N TRP A 135 -12.89 9.37 -14.05
CA TRP A 135 -14.23 9.63 -13.50
C TRP A 135 -15.29 9.80 -14.58
N GLU A 136 -14.95 10.43 -15.71
CA GLU A 136 -15.85 10.55 -16.86
C GLU A 136 -16.25 9.18 -17.45
N GLN A 137 -15.36 8.18 -17.43
CA GLN A 137 -15.58 6.88 -18.06
C GLN A 137 -16.05 5.78 -17.09
N THR A 138 -15.69 5.88 -15.81
CA THR A 138 -15.97 4.84 -14.79
C THR A 138 -16.94 5.30 -13.70
N GLY A 139 -17.32 6.58 -13.71
CA GLY A 139 -18.08 7.22 -12.65
C GLY A 139 -17.22 7.56 -11.43
N PHE A 140 -17.55 8.66 -10.75
CA PHE A 140 -16.93 9.02 -9.47
C PHE A 140 -17.60 8.27 -8.32
N THR A 141 -16.81 7.70 -7.41
CA THR A 141 -17.36 7.15 -6.17
C THR A 141 -16.38 7.34 -5.02
N ARG A 142 -16.88 7.92 -3.93
CA ARG A 142 -16.06 8.25 -2.76
C ARG A 142 -15.48 7.03 -2.05
N ASN A 143 -16.01 5.82 -2.21
CA ASN A 143 -15.54 4.58 -1.57
C ASN A 143 -14.75 3.68 -2.55
N ARG A 144 -14.18 4.28 -3.61
CA ARG A 144 -13.43 3.60 -4.67
C ARG A 144 -12.07 4.28 -4.90
N PRO A 145 -11.11 4.13 -3.97
CA PRO A 145 -9.74 4.49 -4.28
C PRO A 145 -9.30 3.73 -5.52
N THR A 146 -8.48 4.38 -6.34
CA THR A 146 -8.18 3.88 -7.67
C THR A 146 -6.69 3.60 -7.81
N LEU A 147 -6.35 2.36 -8.16
CA LEU A 147 -5.04 2.00 -8.70
C LEU A 147 -5.10 2.14 -10.23
N VAL A 148 -4.18 2.92 -10.80
CA VAL A 148 -4.07 3.16 -12.23
C VAL A 148 -2.77 2.57 -12.75
N PHE A 149 -2.88 1.65 -13.71
CA PHE A 149 -1.79 1.28 -14.60
C PHE A 149 -1.79 2.21 -15.81
N SER A 150 -0.84 3.15 -15.88
CA SER A 150 -0.80 4.21 -16.88
C SER A 150 0.23 3.96 -17.98
N GLU A 151 -0.20 3.99 -19.25
CA GLU A 151 0.70 3.99 -20.42
C GLU A 151 1.25 5.38 -20.75
N ALA A 152 0.92 6.42 -19.96
CA ALA A 152 1.37 7.78 -20.24
C ALA A 152 2.86 8.01 -19.98
N GLY A 153 3.51 7.15 -19.19
CA GLY A 153 4.95 7.22 -18.93
C GLY A 153 5.39 6.42 -17.70
N PRO A 154 6.70 6.42 -17.40
CA PRO A 154 7.25 5.80 -16.20
C PRO A 154 6.89 6.64 -14.97
N VAL A 155 5.74 6.35 -14.37
CA VAL A 155 5.20 7.03 -13.19
C VAL A 155 5.06 6.06 -12.03
N ALA A 156 5.25 6.56 -10.82
CA ALA A 156 4.91 5.94 -9.55
C ALA A 156 4.64 7.09 -8.59
N GLU A 157 3.37 7.38 -8.35
CA GLU A 157 2.96 8.49 -7.50
C GLU A 157 1.55 8.25 -6.98
N ALA A 158 1.31 8.68 -5.75
CA ALA A 158 0.01 8.54 -5.10
C ALA A 158 -0.49 9.87 -4.57
N ARG A 159 -1.75 10.16 -4.87
CA ARG A 159 -2.48 11.28 -4.29
C ARG A 159 -3.53 10.73 -3.32
N PRO A 160 -3.26 10.73 -2.00
CA PRO A 160 -4.34 10.60 -1.03
C PRO A 160 -5.27 11.81 -1.20
N MET A 161 -6.59 11.61 -1.28
CA MET A 161 -7.51 12.74 -1.27
C MET A 161 -7.78 13.17 0.18
N PRO A 162 -8.08 14.48 0.43
CA PRO A 162 -8.41 14.96 1.77
C PRO A 162 -9.60 14.21 2.40
N GLN A 163 -10.47 13.64 1.57
CA GLN A 163 -11.49 12.70 1.99
C GLN A 163 -10.91 11.28 1.97
N VAL A 164 -10.78 10.70 3.16
CA VAL A 164 -10.15 9.43 3.56
C VAL A 164 -10.62 8.17 2.80
N TYR A 165 -11.65 8.31 2.00
CA TYR A 165 -12.28 7.22 1.25
C TYR A 165 -11.86 7.21 -0.22
N SER A 166 -11.19 8.26 -0.67
CA SER A 166 -10.77 8.42 -2.06
C SER A 166 -9.26 8.61 -2.16
N GLY A 167 -8.71 8.27 -3.31
CA GLY A 167 -7.29 8.37 -3.58
C GLY A 167 -6.96 7.79 -4.93
N LEU A 168 -5.79 8.18 -5.44
CA LEU A 168 -5.29 7.73 -6.72
C LEU A 168 -3.86 7.26 -6.54
N ALA A 169 -3.57 6.00 -6.80
CA ALA A 169 -2.20 5.50 -6.96
C ALA A 169 -1.98 5.27 -8.46
N CYS A 170 -1.05 6.00 -9.05
CA CYS A 170 -0.72 5.88 -10.46
C CYS A 170 0.65 5.26 -10.62
N VAL A 171 0.69 4.11 -11.30
CA VAL A 171 1.92 3.36 -11.58
C VAL A 171 2.06 3.13 -13.08
N SER A 172 3.29 2.95 -13.53
CA SER A 172 3.58 2.62 -14.93
C SER A 172 2.92 1.30 -15.35
N ALA A 173 2.23 1.32 -16.49
CA ALA A 173 1.69 0.12 -17.12
C ALA A 173 2.77 -0.85 -17.63
N SER A 174 4.07 -0.49 -17.55
CA SER A 174 5.16 -1.46 -17.71
C SER A 174 5.06 -2.61 -16.70
N ALA A 175 4.37 -2.42 -15.57
CA ALA A 175 4.03 -3.51 -14.65
C ALA A 175 3.28 -4.67 -15.33
N LEU A 176 2.56 -4.40 -16.42
CA LEU A 176 1.78 -5.38 -17.19
C LEU A 176 2.56 -5.96 -18.37
N SER A 177 3.86 -5.68 -18.50
CA SER A 177 4.69 -6.22 -19.58
C SER A 177 5.12 -7.67 -19.32
N ASP A 178 5.52 -8.41 -20.35
CA ASP A 178 5.97 -9.82 -20.19
C ASP A 178 7.31 -9.89 -19.44
N GLU A 179 8.09 -8.81 -19.44
CA GLU A 179 9.34 -8.66 -18.70
C GLU A 179 9.12 -8.53 -17.19
N VAL A 180 7.96 -8.02 -16.76
CA VAL A 180 7.62 -7.82 -15.34
C VAL A 180 6.68 -8.90 -14.81
N THR A 181 5.60 -9.19 -15.53
CA THR A 181 4.50 -10.02 -15.00
C THR A 181 4.19 -11.20 -15.90
N SER A 182 4.22 -12.39 -15.32
CA SER A 182 3.85 -13.66 -15.97
C SER A 182 2.33 -13.84 -15.99
N LEU A 183 1.83 -14.71 -16.86
CA LEU A 183 0.39 -14.99 -17.00
C LEU A 183 -0.17 -15.88 -15.89
N SER A 184 0.69 -16.66 -15.22
CA SER A 184 0.28 -17.51 -14.11
C SER A 184 0.94 -17.06 -12.80
N ILE A 185 0.19 -17.19 -11.69
CA ILE A 185 0.72 -16.88 -10.36
C ILE A 185 1.95 -17.73 -10.01
N VAL A 186 1.97 -19.01 -10.41
CA VAL A 186 3.06 -19.93 -10.06
C VAL A 186 4.36 -19.50 -10.72
N GLU A 187 4.29 -19.21 -12.02
CA GLU A 187 5.43 -18.69 -12.77
C GLU A 187 5.86 -17.31 -12.24
N HIS A 188 4.90 -16.44 -11.92
CA HIS A 188 5.20 -15.11 -11.40
C HIS A 188 5.89 -15.15 -10.03
N ILE A 189 5.42 -16.00 -9.11
CA ILE A 189 6.12 -16.24 -7.84
C ILE A 189 7.50 -16.86 -8.09
N GLY A 190 7.62 -17.78 -9.06
CA GLY A 190 8.90 -18.30 -9.51
C GLY A 190 9.87 -17.19 -9.94
N ARG A 191 9.37 -16.19 -10.65
CA ARG A 191 10.12 -14.99 -11.06
C ARG A 191 10.51 -14.12 -9.88
N LEU A 192 9.60 -13.82 -8.96
CA LEU A 192 9.93 -13.04 -7.76
C LEU A 192 11.00 -13.75 -6.92
N CYS A 193 10.88 -15.06 -6.75
CA CYS A 193 11.82 -15.92 -6.02
C CYS A 193 13.17 -16.16 -6.73
N GLN A 194 13.35 -15.66 -7.95
CA GLN A 194 14.53 -15.94 -8.79
C GLN A 194 14.75 -17.45 -9.00
N SER A 195 13.71 -18.15 -9.45
CA SER A 195 13.81 -19.56 -9.87
C SER A 195 14.69 -19.71 -11.11
N ALA A 196 15.15 -20.94 -11.40
CA ALA A 196 16.12 -21.23 -12.47
C ALA A 196 15.77 -20.64 -13.86
N ASN A 197 14.48 -20.46 -14.16
CA ASN A 197 14.00 -19.91 -15.44
C ASN A 197 14.14 -18.39 -15.55
N PHE A 198 14.58 -17.70 -14.50
CA PHE A 198 14.63 -16.24 -14.44
C PHE A 198 16.01 -15.74 -14.05
N THR A 199 16.51 -14.76 -14.79
CA THR A 199 17.73 -14.05 -14.43
C THR A 199 17.51 -13.21 -13.17
N LYS A 200 18.61 -12.91 -12.46
CA LYS A 200 18.62 -11.98 -11.33
C LYS A 200 18.00 -10.62 -11.71
N LYS A 201 18.35 -10.09 -12.89
CA LYS A 201 17.83 -8.79 -13.38
C LYS A 201 16.31 -8.82 -13.58
N GLN A 202 15.78 -9.85 -14.24
CA GLN A 202 14.32 -10.00 -14.42
C GLN A 202 13.60 -10.07 -13.07
N SER A 203 14.15 -10.83 -12.14
CA SER A 203 13.61 -10.98 -10.78
C SER A 203 13.65 -9.68 -10.00
N GLN A 204 14.73 -8.90 -10.10
CA GLN A 204 14.86 -7.58 -9.46
C GLN A 204 13.87 -6.55 -10.01
N VAL A 205 13.71 -6.49 -11.34
CA VAL A 205 12.74 -5.60 -11.99
C VAL A 205 11.32 -5.96 -11.55
N SER A 206 11.01 -7.26 -11.49
CA SER A 206 9.69 -7.74 -11.07
C SER A 206 9.38 -7.42 -9.60
N GLN A 207 10.34 -7.66 -8.71
CA GLN A 207 10.24 -7.33 -7.29
C GLN A 207 10.07 -5.83 -7.06
N THR A 208 10.90 -5.00 -7.70
CA THR A 208 10.81 -3.54 -7.59
C THR A 208 9.44 -3.04 -8.06
N THR A 209 8.98 -3.49 -9.23
CA THR A 209 7.73 -3.02 -9.81
C THR A 209 6.51 -3.45 -8.99
N ASN A 210 6.46 -4.71 -8.53
CA ASN A 210 5.40 -5.19 -7.64
C ASN A 210 5.42 -4.46 -6.29
N GLY A 211 6.62 -4.21 -5.77
CA GLY A 211 6.85 -3.45 -4.56
C GLY A 211 6.30 -2.04 -4.59
N VAL A 212 6.57 -1.33 -5.69
CA VAL A 212 6.07 0.03 -5.93
C VAL A 212 4.55 0.05 -5.96
N ILE A 213 3.88 -0.94 -6.58
CA ILE A 213 2.41 -1.01 -6.55
C ILE A 213 1.90 -1.08 -5.11
N ILE A 214 2.49 -1.95 -4.28
CA ILE A 214 2.11 -2.11 -2.87
C ILE A 214 2.37 -0.81 -2.08
N HIS A 215 3.48 -0.14 -2.37
CA HIS A 215 3.90 1.14 -1.78
C HIS A 215 2.93 2.27 -2.10
N GLU A 216 2.59 2.48 -3.38
CA GLU A 216 1.67 3.54 -3.80
C GLU A 216 0.25 3.34 -3.24
N ILE A 217 -0.21 2.08 -3.16
CA ILE A 217 -1.46 1.76 -2.46
C ILE A 217 -1.35 2.12 -0.97
N GLY A 218 -0.18 1.96 -0.36
CA GLY A 218 0.04 2.32 1.05
C GLY A 218 -0.20 3.80 1.32
N HIS A 219 0.22 4.66 0.38
CA HIS A 219 -0.05 6.10 0.43
C HIS A 219 -1.55 6.44 0.39
N ILE A 220 -2.36 5.69 -0.36
CA ILE A 220 -3.82 5.84 -0.32
C ILE A 220 -4.35 5.58 1.10
N PHE A 221 -3.77 4.64 1.83
CA PHE A 221 -4.19 4.28 3.19
C PHE A 221 -3.51 5.13 4.29
N GLY A 222 -2.93 6.26 3.92
CA GLY A 222 -2.30 7.20 4.86
C GLY A 222 -0.95 6.73 5.40
N MET A 223 -0.34 5.69 4.82
CA MET A 223 1.04 5.32 5.11
C MET A 223 1.97 6.31 4.41
N LEU A 224 3.02 6.75 5.08
CA LEU A 224 4.04 7.63 4.50
C LEU A 224 5.36 6.87 4.40
N HIS A 225 6.42 7.50 3.93
CA HIS A 225 7.73 6.84 3.83
C HIS A 225 8.29 6.46 5.21
N ASP A 226 8.83 5.25 5.36
CA ASP A 226 9.41 4.79 6.64
C ASP A 226 10.75 4.09 6.45
N THR A 227 11.80 4.83 6.85
CA THR A 227 13.22 4.45 6.73
C THR A 227 13.75 3.72 7.97
N SER A 228 12.92 3.45 8.97
CA SER A 228 13.36 2.85 10.24
C SER A 228 13.81 1.39 10.12
N ASP A 229 13.31 0.66 9.13
CA ASP A 229 13.65 -0.74 8.85
C ASP A 229 13.90 -0.88 7.34
N SER A 230 15.05 -1.44 6.96
CA SER A 230 15.38 -1.65 5.53
C SER A 230 14.44 -2.63 4.84
N ARG A 231 13.68 -3.43 5.61
CA ARG A 231 12.64 -4.33 5.11
C ARG A 231 11.30 -3.63 4.89
N ASN A 232 11.16 -2.35 5.26
CA ASN A 232 9.89 -1.64 5.16
C ASN A 232 9.52 -1.39 3.69
N ILE A 233 8.34 -1.85 3.28
CA ILE A 233 7.85 -1.69 1.90
C ILE A 233 7.49 -0.23 1.56
N MET A 234 7.22 0.60 2.58
CA MET A 234 7.12 2.05 2.43
C MET A 234 8.47 2.74 2.22
N MET A 235 9.53 1.98 1.92
CA MET A 235 10.81 2.44 1.38
C MET A 235 11.35 1.46 0.34
N ARG A 236 12.37 0.66 0.65
CA ARG A 236 13.06 -0.27 -0.28
C ARG A 236 12.86 -1.74 0.09
N GLY A 237 12.00 -2.03 1.06
CA GLY A 237 11.76 -3.39 1.54
C GLY A 237 11.35 -4.38 0.46
N TYR A 238 10.68 -3.88 -0.58
CA TYR A 238 10.29 -4.68 -1.75
C TYR A 238 11.45 -5.31 -2.53
N ASP A 239 12.70 -4.88 -2.33
CA ASP A 239 13.88 -5.56 -2.88
C ASP A 239 14.02 -7.00 -2.35
N ASN A 240 13.28 -7.35 -1.28
CA ASN A 240 13.21 -8.68 -0.69
C ASN A 240 11.87 -9.40 -0.96
N LEU A 241 11.02 -8.91 -1.86
CA LEU A 241 9.67 -9.45 -2.08
C LEU A 241 9.67 -10.94 -2.44
N GLY A 242 10.63 -11.41 -3.23
CA GLY A 242 10.81 -12.82 -3.54
C GLY A 242 11.02 -13.70 -2.30
N LYS A 243 11.75 -13.19 -1.30
CA LYS A 243 11.99 -13.92 -0.05
C LYS A 243 10.72 -14.13 0.76
N MET A 244 9.71 -13.27 0.61
CA MET A 244 8.42 -13.42 1.28
C MET A 244 7.62 -14.63 0.77
N PHE A 245 7.85 -15.02 -0.49
CA PHE A 245 7.21 -16.17 -1.14
C PHE A 245 8.10 -17.41 -1.17
N ASN A 246 9.27 -17.33 -0.55
CA ASN A 246 10.20 -18.42 -0.42
C ASN A 246 10.07 -19.01 1.00
N SER A 247 9.60 -20.25 1.12
CA SER A 247 9.32 -20.87 2.44
C SER A 247 10.52 -20.89 3.39
N LYS A 248 11.75 -20.88 2.87
CA LYS A 248 12.98 -20.83 3.68
C LYS A 248 13.15 -19.49 4.40
N TYR A 249 12.69 -18.39 3.81
CA TYR A 249 12.93 -17.03 4.30
C TYR A 249 11.66 -16.33 4.81
N ALA A 250 10.47 -16.83 4.45
CA ALA A 250 9.20 -16.16 4.73
C ALA A 250 8.95 -15.90 6.23
N ASN A 251 9.38 -16.81 7.11
CA ASN A 251 9.24 -16.67 8.56
C ASN A 251 10.10 -15.52 9.15
N GLN A 252 11.12 -15.05 8.42
CA GLN A 252 11.99 -13.94 8.84
C GLN A 252 11.36 -12.57 8.59
N ARG A 253 10.16 -12.53 7.98
CA ARG A 253 9.46 -11.32 7.56
C ARG A 253 10.38 -10.37 6.76
N PRO A 254 10.84 -10.80 5.58
CA PRO A 254 11.84 -10.08 4.80
C PRO A 254 11.30 -8.79 4.16
N VAL A 255 9.98 -8.66 4.05
CA VAL A 255 9.23 -7.47 3.67
C VAL A 255 8.29 -7.13 4.80
N ARG A 256 8.18 -5.85 5.17
CA ARG A 256 7.41 -5.42 6.34
C ARG A 256 6.59 -4.16 6.15
N PHE A 257 5.48 -4.09 6.88
CA PHE A 257 4.98 -2.81 7.38
C PHE A 257 5.47 -2.61 8.81
N SER A 258 5.85 -1.38 9.16
CA SER A 258 6.06 -1.01 10.56
C SER A 258 4.73 -1.13 11.33
N LYS A 259 4.82 -1.28 12.66
CA LYS A 259 3.62 -1.40 13.49
C LYS A 259 2.73 -0.15 13.39
N ALA A 260 3.32 1.04 13.20
CA ALA A 260 2.59 2.29 13.01
C ALA A 260 1.77 2.28 11.70
N HIS A 261 2.37 1.86 10.59
CA HIS A 261 1.69 1.73 9.30
C HIS A 261 0.66 0.62 9.28
N ALA A 262 0.97 -0.53 9.88
CA ALA A 262 -0.01 -1.60 10.03
C ALA A 262 -1.22 -1.13 10.86
N ARG A 263 -0.99 -0.33 11.91
CA ARG A 263 -2.08 0.25 12.72
C ARG A 263 -2.95 1.21 11.90
N ILE A 264 -2.36 2.20 11.22
CA ILE A 264 -3.16 3.16 10.46
C ILE A 264 -3.95 2.47 9.34
N ALA A 265 -3.34 1.51 8.62
CA ALA A 265 -4.07 0.70 7.66
C ALA A 265 -5.20 -0.10 8.30
N SER A 266 -4.99 -0.70 9.47
CA SER A 266 -6.04 -1.50 10.13
C SER A 266 -7.29 -0.71 10.52
N PHE A 267 -7.17 0.61 10.68
CA PHE A 267 -8.33 1.50 10.91
C PHE A 267 -8.92 2.07 9.61
N SER A 268 -8.23 1.96 8.48
CA SER A 268 -8.80 2.37 7.19
C SER A 268 -10.03 1.51 6.84
N ARG A 269 -11.05 2.11 6.23
CA ARG A 269 -12.28 1.38 5.81
C ARG A 269 -12.03 0.26 4.80
N PHE A 270 -10.87 0.25 4.15
CA PHE A 270 -10.49 -0.76 3.15
C PHE A 270 -9.97 -2.06 3.77
N LEU A 271 -9.36 -1.96 4.96
CA LEU A 271 -8.64 -3.06 5.60
C LEU A 271 -9.21 -3.42 6.97
N SER A 272 -9.92 -2.48 7.61
CA SER A 272 -10.70 -2.73 8.81
C SER A 272 -11.78 -3.78 8.54
N LYS A 273 -12.07 -4.57 9.58
CA LYS A 273 -13.13 -5.57 9.59
C LYS A 273 -14.47 -5.00 10.08
N SER A 274 -14.44 -3.89 10.82
CA SER A 274 -15.62 -3.26 11.40
C SER A 274 -15.37 -1.78 11.61
N PHE A 275 -16.30 -0.96 11.16
CA PHE A 275 -16.35 0.48 11.37
C PHE A 275 -17.79 0.94 11.23
N ASP A 276 -18.13 2.07 11.85
CA ASP A 276 -19.40 2.74 11.62
C ASP A 276 -19.34 3.53 10.30
N MET A 277 -20.19 3.15 9.35
CA MET A 277 -20.29 3.84 8.06
C MET A 277 -20.92 5.23 8.17
N SER A 278 -21.72 5.46 9.21
CA SER A 278 -22.43 6.72 9.41
C SER A 278 -21.53 7.82 9.98
N ASP A 279 -20.41 7.45 10.59
CA ASP A 279 -19.46 8.40 11.13
C ASP A 279 -18.60 9.02 10.02
N ASP A 280 -18.83 10.27 9.67
CA ASP A 280 -18.06 11.00 8.64
C ASP A 280 -17.26 12.18 9.20
N GLU A 281 -17.13 12.26 10.54
CA GLU A 281 -16.40 13.33 11.21
C GLU A 281 -14.93 12.93 11.43
N PRO A 282 -13.96 13.67 10.88
CA PRO A 282 -12.55 13.40 11.15
C PRO A 282 -12.11 13.92 12.52
N PRO A 283 -11.05 13.34 13.10
CA PRO A 283 -10.46 13.84 14.34
C PRO A 283 -10.15 15.35 14.32
N ASN A 284 -10.49 16.05 15.40
CA ASN A 284 -10.15 17.45 15.58
C ASN A 284 -8.80 17.62 16.26
N ILE A 285 -7.78 18.04 15.50
CA ILE A 285 -6.45 18.37 16.02
C ILE A 285 -6.42 19.83 16.49
N LYS A 286 -6.68 20.06 17.79
CA LYS A 286 -6.70 21.40 18.40
C LYS A 286 -5.29 21.95 18.66
N ARG A 287 -4.33 21.07 18.94
CA ARG A 287 -2.93 21.45 19.18
C ARG A 287 -1.98 20.41 18.60
N PHE A 288 -0.99 20.90 17.85
CA PHE A 288 0.23 20.17 17.50
C PHE A 288 1.38 21.18 17.45
N LYS A 289 2.19 21.24 18.52
CA LYS A 289 3.22 22.29 18.70
C LYS A 289 4.53 21.71 19.24
N ILE A 290 5.64 22.27 18.79
CA ILE A 290 6.96 22.02 19.38
C ILE A 290 7.05 22.73 20.73
N VAL A 291 7.51 22.01 21.75
CA VAL A 291 7.55 22.48 23.14
C VAL A 291 8.82 23.29 23.45
N SER A 292 9.91 22.99 22.74
CA SER A 292 11.21 23.65 22.91
C SER A 292 11.92 23.80 21.57
N PRO A 293 12.71 24.86 21.35
CA PRO A 293 13.43 25.03 20.09
C PRO A 293 14.31 23.83 19.75
N VAL A 294 14.33 23.43 18.48
CA VAL A 294 15.20 22.37 17.95
C VAL A 294 16.55 23.00 17.63
N ASN A 295 17.63 22.46 18.17
CA ASN A 295 18.98 23.00 18.02
C ASN A 295 19.86 22.04 17.23
N GLU A 296 20.93 22.58 16.67
CA GLU A 296 21.97 21.80 16.02
C GLU A 296 22.54 20.73 16.95
N GLY A 297 22.64 19.50 16.44
CA GLY A 297 23.07 18.33 17.19
C GLY A 297 21.97 17.62 17.96
N ASP A 298 20.79 18.23 18.11
CA ASP A 298 19.64 17.52 18.70
C ASP A 298 19.27 16.30 17.84
N GLN A 299 18.77 15.25 18.48
CA GLN A 299 18.23 14.07 17.80
C GLN A 299 16.75 13.84 18.14
N THR A 300 16.20 14.60 19.09
CA THR A 300 14.81 14.48 19.51
C THR A 300 14.08 15.81 19.44
N ILE A 301 12.78 15.76 19.15
CA ILE A 301 11.88 16.91 19.17
C ILE A 301 10.78 16.62 20.18
N LYS A 302 10.57 17.52 21.14
CA LYS A 302 9.45 17.43 22.08
C LYS A 302 8.23 18.12 21.49
N VAL A 303 7.13 17.40 21.35
CA VAL A 303 5.87 17.92 20.84
C VAL A 303 4.76 17.81 21.90
N SER A 304 3.81 18.73 21.83
CA SER A 304 2.58 18.75 22.62
C SER A 304 1.40 18.64 21.67
N ILE A 305 0.46 17.75 22.00
CA ILE A 305 -0.74 17.51 21.22
C ILE A 305 -2.00 17.66 22.05
N GLU A 306 -3.07 18.07 21.38
CA GLU A 306 -4.45 17.99 21.86
C GLU A 306 -5.32 17.58 20.69
N ILE A 307 -5.95 16.41 20.80
CA ILE A 307 -6.76 15.80 19.76
C ILE A 307 -8.06 15.33 20.41
N SER A 308 -9.17 15.53 19.71
CA SER A 308 -10.47 14.98 20.10
C SER A 308 -11.21 14.38 18.91
N ASP A 309 -12.08 13.43 19.16
CA ASP A 309 -12.91 12.74 18.18
C ASP A 309 -14.27 12.40 18.80
N ASN A 310 -15.30 12.23 17.96
CA ASN A 310 -16.67 11.89 18.36
C ASN A 310 -16.84 10.40 18.69
N SER A 311 -16.09 9.51 18.03
CA SER A 311 -16.26 8.05 18.12
C SER A 311 -15.09 7.34 18.80
N GLY A 312 -13.91 7.97 18.79
CA GLY A 312 -12.70 7.48 19.44
C GLY A 312 -11.50 7.42 18.50
N LEU A 313 -10.31 7.64 19.05
CA LEU A 313 -9.07 7.73 18.28
C LEU A 313 -8.43 6.34 18.06
N GLY A 314 -8.05 6.03 16.82
CA GLY A 314 -7.47 4.73 16.44
C GLY A 314 -5.94 4.74 16.36
N SER A 315 -5.37 5.70 15.63
CA SER A 315 -3.93 5.77 15.36
C SER A 315 -3.43 7.20 15.28
N VAL A 316 -2.29 7.49 15.91
CA VAL A 316 -1.55 8.74 15.68
C VAL A 316 -0.14 8.41 15.22
N VAL A 317 0.25 9.00 14.09
CA VAL A 317 1.55 8.82 13.46
C VAL A 317 2.13 10.20 13.17
N VAL A 318 3.41 10.39 13.50
CA VAL A 318 4.15 11.63 13.24
C VAL A 318 5.39 11.35 12.41
N MET A 319 5.43 12.03 11.28
CA MET A 319 6.50 11.97 10.31
C MET A 319 7.32 13.26 10.33
N GLN A 320 8.58 13.16 9.97
CA GLN A 320 9.42 14.30 9.64
C GLN A 320 9.74 14.27 8.15
N ARG A 321 9.42 15.33 7.42
CA ARG A 321 9.87 15.49 6.04
C ARG A 321 11.36 15.77 6.01
N GLY A 322 12.11 14.89 5.36
CA GLY A 322 13.54 15.05 5.11
C GLY A 322 13.84 15.89 3.87
N GLY A 323 15.14 16.14 3.64
CA GLY A 323 15.61 16.66 2.35
C GLY A 323 15.33 15.66 1.22
N GLY A 324 14.90 16.15 0.06
CA GLY A 324 14.52 15.31 -1.07
C GLY A 324 13.10 14.72 -1.01
N GLN A 325 12.18 15.30 -0.22
CA GLN A 325 10.76 14.90 -0.11
C GLN A 325 10.51 13.51 0.51
N ILE A 326 11.51 12.86 1.11
CA ILE A 326 11.32 11.58 1.80
C ILE A 326 10.87 11.86 3.24
N ASP A 327 9.62 11.55 3.55
CA ASP A 327 9.11 11.54 4.92
C ASP A 327 9.77 10.38 5.72
N ALA A 328 10.02 10.58 7.00
CA ALA A 328 10.57 9.55 7.88
C ALA A 328 9.69 9.40 9.11
N LEU A 329 9.37 8.17 9.49
CA LEU A 329 8.61 7.90 10.71
C LEU A 329 9.47 8.30 11.92
N THR A 330 8.96 9.23 12.73
CA THR A 330 9.69 9.78 13.90
C THR A 330 9.00 9.52 15.22
N GLY A 331 7.71 9.20 15.20
CA GLY A 331 6.98 8.77 16.38
C GLY A 331 5.57 8.31 16.03
N ASP A 332 5.00 7.49 16.88
CA ASP A 332 3.63 7.03 16.79
C ASP A 332 3.12 6.65 18.18
N PHE A 333 1.81 6.55 18.34
CA PHE A 333 1.22 5.88 19.50
C PHE A 333 -0.21 5.44 19.23
N GLU A 334 -0.67 4.49 20.04
CA GLU A 334 -2.03 3.98 20.03
C GLU A 334 -2.85 4.71 21.11
N PRO A 335 -3.87 5.49 20.72
CA PRO A 335 -4.78 6.18 21.65
C PRO A 335 -5.64 5.27 22.53
N LYS A 336 -5.69 3.97 22.26
CA LYS A 336 -6.60 3.00 22.92
C LYS A 336 -8.08 3.39 22.80
N LYS A 337 -8.49 3.93 21.65
CA LYS A 337 -9.88 4.27 21.34
C LYS A 337 -10.49 5.34 22.27
N THR A 338 -9.67 6.20 22.87
CA THR A 338 -10.18 7.33 23.66
C THR A 338 -10.67 8.45 22.75
N GLU A 339 -11.72 9.15 23.16
CA GLU A 339 -12.24 10.32 22.44
C GLU A 339 -11.31 11.53 22.53
N LYS A 340 -10.47 11.63 23.56
CA LYS A 340 -9.61 12.80 23.81
C LYS A 340 -8.21 12.37 24.23
N ILE A 341 -7.23 13.11 23.72
CA ILE A 341 -5.82 12.99 24.11
C ILE A 341 -5.26 14.39 24.34
N ASN A 342 -4.59 14.56 25.47
CA ASN A 342 -3.73 15.70 25.74
C ASN A 342 -2.43 15.20 26.33
N ARG A 343 -1.34 15.24 25.56
CA ARG A 343 -0.04 14.68 25.98
C ARG A 343 1.13 15.41 25.36
N ARG A 344 2.29 15.22 25.97
CA ARG A 344 3.59 15.52 25.38
C ARG A 344 4.31 14.22 25.06
N PHE A 345 5.11 14.20 24.01
CA PHE A 345 5.97 13.07 23.70
C PHE A 345 7.17 13.50 22.87
N GLU A 346 8.16 12.63 22.80
CA GLU A 346 9.40 12.86 22.07
C GLU A 346 9.34 12.13 20.73
N LEU A 347 9.68 12.85 19.67
CA LEU A 347 9.93 12.32 18.34
C LEU A 347 11.42 12.10 18.18
N LYS A 348 11.82 10.98 17.59
CA LYS A 348 13.23 10.67 17.34
C LYS A 348 13.54 10.85 15.86
N SER A 349 14.46 11.76 15.56
CA SER A 349 14.97 11.94 14.20
C SER A 349 15.95 10.80 13.86
N PRO A 350 15.95 10.28 12.62
CA PRO A 350 16.94 9.29 12.18
C PRO A 350 18.38 9.81 12.22
N LYS A 351 18.57 11.13 12.06
CA LYS A 351 19.87 11.80 12.04
C LYS A 351 19.86 13.04 12.92
N ASN A 352 21.03 13.45 13.39
CA ASN A 352 21.18 14.71 14.13
C ASN A 352 20.79 15.89 13.24
N PHE A 353 20.15 16.88 13.85
CA PHE A 353 19.75 18.11 13.19
C PHE A 353 20.97 18.99 12.85
N VAL A 354 20.96 19.58 11.66
CA VAL A 354 22.00 20.49 11.19
C VAL A 354 21.49 21.93 11.26
N LYS A 355 22.36 22.89 11.63
CA LYS A 355 22.02 24.32 11.69
C LYS A 355 21.30 24.79 10.42
N GLY A 356 20.19 25.50 10.59
CA GLY A 356 19.41 26.07 9.49
C GLY A 356 18.58 25.07 8.69
N GLN A 357 18.63 23.77 9.03
CA GLN A 357 17.80 22.76 8.41
C GLN A 357 16.31 23.07 8.67
N PRO A 358 15.46 23.08 7.64
CA PRO A 358 14.01 23.13 7.84
C PRO A 358 13.54 21.82 8.46
N VAL A 359 12.69 21.93 9.47
CA VAL A 359 11.99 20.80 10.10
C VAL A 359 10.53 20.95 9.78
N VAL A 360 10.00 19.98 9.03
CA VAL A 360 8.58 19.87 8.76
C VAL A 360 8.08 18.58 9.39
N LEU A 361 7.15 18.68 10.32
CA LEU A 361 6.50 17.54 10.95
C LEU A 361 5.08 17.42 10.44
N ILE A 362 4.68 16.20 10.08
CA ILE A 362 3.36 15.87 9.58
C ILE A 362 2.75 14.87 10.54
N MET A 363 1.63 15.22 11.16
CA MET A 363 0.88 14.33 12.03
C MET A 363 -0.39 13.86 11.33
N ASN A 364 -0.50 12.55 11.14
CA ASN A 364 -1.72 11.87 10.71
C ASN A 364 -2.42 11.29 11.94
N CYS A 365 -3.70 11.57 12.08
CA CYS A 365 -4.56 11.02 13.12
C CYS A 365 -5.76 10.33 12.48
N MET A 366 -5.89 9.02 12.67
CA MET A 366 -7.03 8.24 12.22
C MET A 366 -7.89 7.85 13.43
N ASP A 367 -9.20 8.01 13.33
CA ASP A 367 -10.16 7.53 14.32
C ASP A 367 -10.32 5.99 14.23
N ILE A 368 -11.29 5.44 14.96
CA ILE A 368 -11.62 4.01 14.88
C ILE A 368 -12.45 3.62 13.66
N ASN A 369 -13.07 4.59 12.97
CA ASN A 369 -13.99 4.39 11.84
C ASN A 369 -13.36 4.71 10.48
N GLY A 370 -12.08 5.01 10.46
CA GLY A 370 -11.29 5.30 9.28
C GLY A 370 -11.38 6.74 8.79
N ASN A 371 -11.86 7.69 9.59
CA ASN A 371 -11.69 9.12 9.30
C ASN A 371 -10.25 9.58 9.66
N LEU A 372 -9.64 10.42 8.83
CA LEU A 372 -8.25 10.87 8.93
C LEU A 372 -8.22 12.40 8.99
N ALA A 373 -7.50 12.91 9.97
CA ALA A 373 -7.10 14.30 10.05
C ALA A 373 -5.58 14.43 9.94
N GLN A 374 -5.13 15.53 9.35
CA GLN A 374 -3.71 15.84 9.22
C GLN A 374 -3.41 17.25 9.75
N SER A 375 -2.26 17.40 10.41
CA SER A 375 -1.70 18.70 10.76
C SER A 375 -0.23 18.77 10.39
N VAL A 376 0.22 19.92 9.91
CA VAL A 376 1.62 20.15 9.54
C VAL A 376 2.21 21.26 10.41
N LEU A 377 3.40 21.01 10.96
CA LEU A 377 4.17 21.96 11.75
C LEU A 377 5.51 22.24 11.06
N ARG A 378 5.93 23.51 11.04
CA ARG A 378 7.19 23.94 10.42
C ARG A 378 8.03 24.74 11.42
N THR A 379 9.33 24.46 11.47
CA THR A 379 10.33 25.26 12.20
C THR A 379 11.68 25.16 11.49
N ASN A 380 12.67 25.90 11.96
CA ASN A 380 14.07 25.73 11.57
C ASN A 380 14.92 25.28 12.77
N VAL A 381 16.01 24.58 12.48
CA VAL A 381 17.02 24.21 13.47
C VAL A 381 17.86 25.42 13.83
N ASN A 382 17.87 25.76 15.11
CA ASN A 382 18.69 26.83 15.67
C ASN A 382 20.17 26.43 15.72
N PRO A 383 21.11 27.40 15.65
CA PRO A 383 22.51 27.11 15.93
C PRO A 383 22.69 26.53 17.33
N LYS A 384 23.73 25.71 17.51
CA LYS A 384 24.09 25.16 18.81
C LYS A 384 24.20 26.30 19.83
N LYS A 385 23.49 26.19 20.96
CA LYS A 385 23.68 27.16 22.06
C LYS A 385 25.14 27.08 22.50
N ASN A 386 25.90 28.14 22.23
CA ASN A 386 27.18 28.33 22.91
C ASN A 386 26.85 28.38 24.40
N ARG A 387 27.34 27.40 25.17
CA ARG A 387 27.41 27.58 26.62
C ARG A 387 28.30 28.81 26.80
N SER A 388 27.72 29.88 27.33
CA SER A 388 28.53 30.95 27.92
C SER A 388 29.49 30.26 28.88
N VAL A 389 30.78 30.42 28.62
CA VAL A 389 31.82 30.09 29.57
C VAL A 389 31.61 31.10 30.70
N GLU A 390 31.06 30.62 31.83
CA GLU A 390 31.10 31.37 33.09
C GLU A 390 32.51 31.31 33.68
#